data_AF-A0ABD0P142-F1
#
_entry.id   AF-A0ABD0P142-F1
#
_cell.length_a   1.000
_cell.length_b   1.000
_cell.length_c   1.000
_cell.angle_alpha   90.00
_cell.angle_beta   90.00
_cell.angle_gamma   90.00
#
_symmetry.space_group_name_H-M   'P 1'
#
loop_
_entity.id
_entity.type
_entity.pdbx_description
1 polymer ?
#
loop_
_entity_poly.entity_id
_entity_poly.type
_entity_poly.pdbx_seq_one_letter_code
_entity_poly.pdbx_strand_id
1 'polypeptide(L)'
;MFEFSIEHKQYTDWSRMVQRKGLHHLWVERDTPCLNVMFNPQNPSHVILHDTYMFCIIDQTLPLPDNKTQFYNQLTLKSLPEEQRKAHSHAFKDILCVELMSDQSLVVVERPLENVATQLPAPIKQKKFAT
;
A
#
# COMPACT_ATOMS: atom_id res chain seq x y z
N MET A 1 -10.70 -7.60 2.24
CA MET A 1 -10.89 -7.02 0.88
C MET A 1 -11.91 -7.86 0.15
N PHE A 2 -12.86 -7.21 -0.51
CA PHE A 2 -13.93 -7.89 -1.23
C PHE A 2 -14.05 -7.30 -2.63
N GLU A 3 -14.28 -8.16 -3.60
CA GLU A 3 -14.60 -7.77 -4.96
C GLU A 3 -15.96 -8.35 -5.32
N PHE A 4 -16.84 -7.49 -5.84
CA PHE A 4 -18.21 -7.84 -6.16
C PHE A 4 -18.49 -7.56 -7.63
N SER A 5 -18.94 -8.58 -8.36
CA SER A 5 -19.39 -8.42 -9.74
C SER A 5 -20.81 -7.88 -9.73
N ILE A 6 -21.00 -6.68 -10.27
CA ILE A 6 -22.33 -6.08 -10.42
C ILE A 6 -23.17 -6.87 -11.43
N GLU A 7 -22.57 -7.30 -12.54
CA GLU A 7 -23.22 -8.08 -13.59
C GLU A 7 -23.78 -9.40 -13.05
N HIS A 8 -22.96 -10.15 -12.32
CA HIS A 8 -23.33 -11.45 -11.77
C HIS A 8 -24.01 -11.35 -10.39
N LYS A 9 -24.10 -10.14 -9.81
CA LYS A 9 -24.66 -9.85 -8.49
C LYS A 9 -24.10 -10.74 -7.38
N GLN A 10 -22.80 -11.01 -7.42
CA GLN A 10 -22.15 -11.90 -6.46
C GLN A 10 -20.68 -11.51 -6.25
N TYR A 11 -20.11 -11.94 -5.12
CA TYR A 11 -18.67 -11.88 -4.92
C TYR A 11 -17.95 -12.67 -6.01
N THR A 12 -16.83 -12.13 -6.49
CA THR A 12 -16.02 -12.80 -7.50
C THR A 12 -15.33 -14.04 -6.91
N ASP A 13 -14.91 -14.95 -7.78
CA ASP A 13 -14.16 -16.13 -7.34
C ASP A 13 -12.85 -15.76 -6.65
N TRP A 14 -12.23 -14.67 -7.09
CA TRP A 14 -11.07 -14.10 -6.43
C TRP A 14 -11.41 -13.64 -5.00
N SER A 15 -12.51 -12.89 -4.81
CA SER A 15 -12.94 -12.45 -3.47
C SER A 15 -13.27 -13.64 -2.55
N ARG A 16 -13.90 -14.69 -3.09
CA ARG A 16 -14.19 -15.93 -2.34
C ARG A 16 -12.91 -16.68 -1.97
N MET A 17 -11.92 -16.71 -2.87
CA MET A 17 -10.61 -17.29 -2.60
C MET A 17 -9.89 -16.55 -1.48
N VAL A 18 -9.86 -15.21 -1.54
CA VAL A 18 -9.30 -14.34 -0.48
C VAL A 18 -9.97 -14.66 0.86
N GLN A 19 -11.29 -14.78 0.89
CA GLN A 19 -12.04 -15.07 2.12
C GLN A 19 -11.66 -16.44 2.72
N ARG A 20 -11.44 -17.45 1.87
CA ARG A 20 -11.08 -18.81 2.31
C ARG A 20 -9.63 -18.93 2.80
N LYS A 21 -8.70 -18.29 2.09
CA LYS A 21 -7.25 -18.40 2.37
C LYS A 21 -6.73 -17.35 3.35
N GLY A 22 -7.47 -16.25 3.52
CA GLY A 22 -6.98 -15.06 4.21
C GLY A 22 -6.06 -14.23 3.34
N LEU A 23 -5.76 -13.02 3.82
CA LEU A 23 -4.71 -12.17 3.26
C LEU A 23 -3.42 -12.38 4.05
N HIS A 24 -2.30 -11.99 3.45
CA HIS A 24 -1.00 -11.97 4.10
C HIS A 24 -1.05 -11.19 5.42
N HIS A 25 -0.40 -11.69 6.47
CA HIS A 25 -0.45 -11.07 7.80
C HIS A 25 -0.04 -9.59 7.79
N LEU A 26 1.01 -9.21 7.05
CA LEU A 26 1.43 -7.80 6.86
C LEU A 26 0.39 -6.88 6.22
N TRP A 27 -0.64 -7.41 5.55
CA TRP A 27 -1.75 -6.59 5.05
C TRP A 27 -2.88 -6.45 6.06
N VAL A 28 -3.02 -7.43 6.97
CA VAL A 28 -4.08 -7.49 7.98
C VAL A 28 -3.67 -6.76 9.27
N GLU A 29 -2.41 -6.91 9.69
CA GLU A 29 -1.84 -6.38 10.93
C GLU A 29 -1.44 -4.90 10.84
N ARG A 30 -1.87 -4.21 9.79
CA ARG A 30 -1.55 -2.79 9.58
C ARG A 30 -2.24 -1.92 10.62
N ASP A 31 -1.52 -0.93 11.11
CA ASP A 31 -2.00 0.09 12.03
C ASP A 31 -2.67 1.26 11.31
N THR A 32 -2.39 1.45 10.02
CA THR A 32 -3.03 2.45 9.16
C THR A 32 -4.12 1.87 8.25
N PRO A 33 -5.26 2.57 8.11
CA PRO A 33 -6.30 2.16 7.18
C PRO A 33 -5.86 2.39 5.73
N CYS A 34 -6.38 1.57 4.81
CA CYS A 34 -6.24 1.83 3.38
C CYS A 34 -6.98 3.13 3.03
N LEU A 35 -6.26 4.07 2.40
CA LEU A 35 -6.77 5.39 2.07
C LEU A 35 -7.44 5.44 0.69
N ASN A 36 -6.88 4.71 -0.27
CA ASN A 36 -7.41 4.67 -1.63
C ASN A 36 -7.20 3.28 -2.26
N VAL A 37 -8.16 2.90 -3.11
CA VAL A 37 -8.11 1.71 -3.96
C VAL A 37 -8.54 2.13 -5.36
N MET A 38 -7.74 1.79 -6.35
CA MET A 38 -7.99 2.11 -7.75
C MET A 38 -7.59 0.96 -8.67
N PHE A 39 -8.17 0.91 -9.86
CA PHE A 39 -7.82 -0.09 -10.88
C PHE A 39 -6.90 0.54 -11.93
N ASN A 40 -6.00 -0.27 -12.49
CA ASN A 40 -5.25 0.17 -13.67
C ASN A 40 -6.21 0.19 -14.89
N PRO A 41 -6.37 1.33 -15.59
CA PRO A 41 -7.31 1.45 -16.70
C PRO A 41 -6.90 0.64 -17.93
N GLN A 42 -5.60 0.36 -18.12
CA GLN A 42 -5.14 -0.53 -19.19
C GLN A 42 -5.11 -2.01 -18.77
N ASN A 43 -5.02 -2.30 -17.46
CA ASN A 43 -5.04 -3.67 -16.95
C ASN A 43 -5.98 -3.80 -15.74
N PRO A 44 -7.25 -4.16 -15.96
CA PRO A 44 -8.23 -4.28 -14.87
C PRO A 44 -7.88 -5.32 -13.80
N SER A 45 -6.97 -6.26 -14.11
CA SER A 45 -6.51 -7.26 -13.14
C SER A 45 -5.54 -6.68 -12.11
N HIS A 46 -5.05 -5.45 -12.33
CA HIS A 46 -4.16 -4.76 -11.40
C HIS A 46 -4.97 -3.82 -10.52
N VAL A 47 -5.03 -4.18 -9.24
CA VAL A 47 -5.63 -3.37 -8.18
C VAL A 47 -4.51 -2.64 -7.46
N ILE A 48 -4.56 -1.32 -7.49
CA ILE A 48 -3.59 -0.43 -6.86
C ILE A 48 -4.21 0.08 -5.58
N LEU A 49 -3.46 0.03 -4.48
CA LEU A 49 -3.94 0.55 -3.20
C LEU A 49 -2.80 1.15 -2.38
N HIS A 50 -3.14 2.13 -1.57
CA HIS A 50 -2.19 2.72 -0.65
C HIS A 50 -2.82 3.07 0.70
N ASP A 51 -1.98 3.18 1.71
CA ASP A 51 -2.26 3.92 2.94
C ASP A 51 -1.24 5.06 3.09
N THR A 52 -1.01 5.52 4.32
CA THR A 52 -0.03 6.56 4.65
C THR A 52 1.44 6.10 4.52
N TYR A 53 1.73 4.81 4.61
CA TYR A 53 3.10 4.27 4.72
C TYR A 53 3.45 3.21 3.69
N MET A 54 2.50 2.80 2.88
CA MET A 54 2.64 1.68 1.96
C MET A 54 1.81 1.95 0.70
N PHE A 55 2.42 1.60 -0.42
CA PHE A 55 1.79 1.49 -1.72
C PHE A 55 2.00 0.07 -2.23
N CYS A 56 0.94 -0.61 -2.66
CA CYS A 56 1.08 -1.88 -3.35
C CYS A 56 0.16 -2.00 -4.55
N ILE A 57 0.57 -2.91 -5.44
CA ILE A 57 -0.18 -3.33 -6.60
C ILE A 57 -0.45 -4.82 -6.41
N ILE A 58 -1.72 -5.20 -6.46
CA ILE A 58 -2.18 -6.57 -6.42
C ILE A 58 -2.51 -6.98 -7.85
N ASP A 59 -1.77 -7.97 -8.36
CA ASP A 59 -2.12 -8.63 -9.60
C ASP A 59 -3.06 -9.81 -9.31
N GLN A 60 -4.31 -9.70 -9.73
CA GLN A 60 -5.32 -10.73 -9.52
C GLN A 60 -5.09 -12.00 -10.33
N THR A 61 -4.23 -11.96 -11.36
CA THR A 61 -3.87 -13.14 -12.17
C THR A 61 -2.84 -14.03 -11.49
N LEU A 62 -2.13 -13.47 -10.49
CA LEU A 62 -1.11 -14.18 -9.74
C LEU A 62 -1.69 -14.79 -8.45
N PRO A 63 -1.10 -15.89 -7.95
CA PRO A 63 -1.48 -16.42 -6.65
C PRO A 63 -1.21 -15.38 -5.56
N LEU A 64 -2.15 -15.22 -4.63
CA LEU A 64 -1.96 -14.35 -3.48
C LEU A 64 -0.77 -14.83 -2.63
N PRO A 65 0.01 -13.89 -2.07
CA PRO A 65 1.12 -14.22 -1.20
C PRO A 65 0.64 -14.98 0.05
N ASP A 66 1.35 -16.06 0.37
CA ASP A 66 1.12 -16.85 1.60
C ASP A 66 1.90 -16.26 2.77
N ASN A 67 1.61 -16.69 4.01
CA ASN A 67 2.32 -16.19 5.20
C ASN A 67 3.83 -16.52 5.24
N LYS A 68 4.36 -17.28 4.27
CA LYS A 68 5.79 -17.56 4.13
C LYS A 68 6.47 -16.59 3.17
N THR A 69 5.69 -15.84 2.38
CA THR A 69 6.18 -14.89 1.41
C THR A 69 6.79 -13.69 2.13
N GLN A 70 8.09 -13.48 1.97
CA GLN A 70 8.75 -12.31 2.56
C GLN A 70 8.40 -11.04 1.77
N PHE A 71 7.91 -10.03 2.48
CA PHE A 71 7.89 -8.66 1.96
C PHE A 71 9.14 -7.92 2.45
N TYR A 72 9.77 -7.16 1.54
CA TYR A 72 10.98 -6.42 1.84
C TYR A 72 10.67 -4.95 2.07
N ASN A 73 11.25 -4.37 3.13
CA ASN A 73 11.24 -2.92 3.33
C ASN A 73 12.24 -2.23 2.38
N GLN A 74 12.20 -0.89 2.28
CA GLN A 74 13.04 -0.15 1.34
C GLN A 74 14.55 -0.32 1.57
N LEU A 75 14.97 -0.44 2.84
CA LEU A 75 16.38 -0.62 3.19
C LEU A 75 16.86 -2.00 2.71
N THR A 76 16.06 -3.05 2.93
CA THR A 76 16.35 -4.40 2.46
C THR A 76 16.29 -4.48 0.94
N LEU A 77 15.31 -3.84 0.29
CA LEU A 77 15.22 -3.74 -1.18
C LEU A 77 16.44 -3.09 -1.82
N LYS A 78 16.97 -2.02 -1.20
CA LYS A 78 18.19 -1.36 -1.67
C LYS A 78 19.42 -2.25 -1.56
N SER A 79 19.43 -3.18 -0.59
CA SER A 79 20.50 -4.17 -0.44
C SER A 79 20.38 -5.37 -1.39
N LEU A 80 19.23 -5.58 -2.02
CA LEU A 80 19.02 -6.67 -2.97
C LEU A 80 19.59 -6.34 -4.37
N PRO A 81 20.04 -7.37 -5.12
CA PRO A 81 20.38 -7.26 -6.52
C PRO A 81 19.25 -6.64 -7.35
N GLU A 82 19.61 -5.86 -8.38
CA GLU A 82 18.66 -5.06 -9.17
C GLU A 82 17.55 -5.90 -9.83
N GLU A 83 17.87 -7.12 -10.27
CA GLU A 83 16.90 -8.06 -10.84
C GLU A 83 15.83 -8.48 -9.82
N GLN A 84 16.22 -8.68 -8.55
CA GLN A 84 15.30 -9.06 -7.47
C GLN A 84 14.52 -7.85 -6.94
N ARG A 85 15.08 -6.64 -7.06
CA ARG A 85 14.44 -5.40 -6.58
C ARG A 85 13.13 -5.09 -7.33
N LYS A 86 13.09 -5.35 -8.64
CA LYS A 86 11.88 -5.13 -9.47
C LYS A 86 10.70 -6.02 -9.06
N ALA A 87 10.98 -7.20 -8.50
CA ALA A 87 9.94 -8.13 -8.05
C ALA A 87 9.31 -7.73 -6.70
N HIS A 88 9.88 -6.76 -5.99
CA HIS A 88 9.54 -6.48 -4.59
C HIS A 88 9.39 -4.99 -4.25
N SER A 89 9.38 -4.10 -5.23
CA SER A 89 9.37 -2.64 -5.01
C SER A 89 8.03 -2.12 -4.47
N HIS A 90 7.94 -1.84 -3.17
CA HIS A 90 6.71 -1.41 -2.49
C HIS A 90 6.88 -0.30 -1.43
N ALA A 91 7.88 0.57 -1.52
CA ALA A 91 8.19 1.49 -0.41
C ALA A 91 8.20 2.97 -0.80
N PHE A 92 7.21 3.68 -0.26
CA PHE A 92 7.16 5.13 -0.14
C PHE A 92 6.78 5.48 1.30
N LYS A 93 7.30 6.58 1.83
CA LYS A 93 7.10 6.99 3.23
C LYS A 93 6.31 8.30 3.25
N ASP A 94 5.30 8.39 4.10
CA ASP A 94 4.42 9.56 4.26
C ASP A 94 3.64 9.92 2.97
N ILE A 95 2.95 8.92 2.42
CA ILE A 95 2.10 9.04 1.24
C ILE A 95 0.82 9.81 1.61
N LEU A 96 0.59 10.93 0.93
CA LEU A 96 -0.67 11.67 1.01
C LEU A 96 -1.67 11.17 -0.03
N CYS A 97 -1.22 11.01 -1.28
CA CYS A 97 -2.06 10.60 -2.40
C CYS A 97 -1.25 9.81 -3.42
N VAL A 98 -1.88 8.81 -4.03
CA VAL A 98 -1.36 8.12 -5.21
C VAL A 98 -2.43 8.08 -6.28
N GLU A 99 -2.05 8.44 -7.50
CA GLU A 99 -2.93 8.40 -8.66
C GLU A 99 -2.19 7.88 -9.89
N LEU A 100 -2.84 6.98 -10.62
CA LEU A 100 -2.34 6.47 -11.90
C LEU A 100 -2.93 7.30 -13.05
N MET A 101 -2.07 7.86 -13.88
CA MET A 101 -2.43 8.68 -15.02
C MET A 101 -2.74 7.83 -16.26
N SER A 102 -3.41 8.43 -17.24
CA SER A 102 -3.80 7.77 -18.50
C SER A 102 -2.61 7.28 -19.33
N ASP A 103 -1.43 7.84 -19.14
CA ASP A 103 -0.18 7.48 -19.82
C ASP A 103 0.64 6.42 -19.06
N GLN A 104 0.05 5.74 -18.06
CA GLN A 104 0.71 4.78 -17.15
C GLN A 104 1.73 5.41 -16.19
N SER A 105 1.83 6.74 -16.12
CA SER A 105 2.66 7.37 -15.09
C SER A 105 1.96 7.30 -13.73
N LEU A 106 2.74 7.03 -12.68
CA LEU A 106 2.26 7.02 -11.30
C LEU A 106 2.65 8.33 -10.64
N VAL A 107 1.66 9.11 -10.22
CA VAL A 107 1.86 10.33 -9.45
C VAL A 107 1.73 9.97 -7.97
N VAL A 108 2.79 10.23 -7.21
CA VAL A 108 2.82 10.05 -5.76
C VAL A 108 3.05 11.40 -5.12
N VAL A 109 2.13 11.81 -4.25
CA VAL A 109 2.25 13.04 -3.45
C VAL A 109 2.62 12.65 -2.04
N GLU A 110 3.80 13.10 -1.60
CA GLU A 110 4.29 12.87 -0.24
C GLU A 110 4.08 14.12 0.63
N ARG A 111 3.85 13.92 1.92
CA ARG A 111 3.82 15.03 2.91
C ARG A 111 4.69 14.69 4.11
N PRO A 112 6.00 15.00 4.06
CA PRO A 112 6.92 14.73 5.16
C PRO A 112 6.48 15.42 6.45
N LEU A 113 6.56 14.71 7.58
CA LEU A 113 6.19 15.25 8.89
C LEU A 113 7.00 16.49 9.28
N GLU A 114 8.26 16.58 8.84
CA GLU A 114 9.12 17.75 9.06
C GLU A 114 8.53 19.02 8.43
N ASN A 115 8.00 18.92 7.20
CA ASN A 115 7.34 20.03 6.53
C ASN A 115 6.04 20.46 7.23
N VAL A 116 5.36 19.53 7.91
CA VAL A 116 4.21 19.87 8.74
C VAL A 116 4.69 20.59 10.00
N ALA A 117 5.71 20.05 10.68
CA ALA A 117 6.23 20.58 11.92
C ALA A 117 6.77 22.01 11.80
N THR A 118 7.40 22.37 10.67
CA THR A 118 7.89 23.73 10.41
C THR A 118 6.77 24.76 10.25
N GLN A 119 5.55 24.32 9.92
CA GLN A 119 4.38 25.18 9.77
C GLN A 119 3.48 25.20 11.02
N LEU A 120 3.76 24.36 12.01
CA LEU A 120 3.03 24.39 13.27
C LEU A 120 3.43 25.62 14.11
N PRO A 121 2.49 26.20 14.86
CA PRO A 121 2.81 27.20 15.87
C PRO A 121 3.87 26.67 16.84
N ALA A 122 4.72 27.57 17.36
CA ALA A 122 5.76 27.19 18.31
C ALA A 122 5.17 26.34 19.45
N PRO A 123 5.72 25.13 19.70
CA PRO A 123 5.13 24.24 20.69
C PRO A 123 5.21 24.90 22.07
N ILE A 124 4.12 24.81 22.83
CA ILE A 124 4.12 25.21 24.23
C ILE A 124 5.08 24.27 24.97
N LYS A 125 6.18 24.80 25.48
CA LYS A 125 7.18 24.02 26.21
C LYS A 125 6.58 23.52 27.52
N GLN A 126 6.11 22.27 27.54
CA GLN A 126 5.77 21.59 28.79
C GLN A 126 7.09 21.22 29.49
N LYS A 127 7.34 21.83 30.64
CA LYS A 127 8.48 21.48 31.49
C LYS A 127 8.25 20.05 32.00
N LYS A 128 8.98 19.07 31.45
CA LYS A 128 9.01 17.72 32.01
C LYS A 128 9.73 17.79 33.36
N PHE A 129 8.97 17.65 34.44
CA PHE A 129 9.55 17.34 35.73
C PHE A 129 9.92 15.85 35.70
N ALA A 130 11.20 15.55 35.94
CA ALA A 130 11.64 14.17 36.08
C ALA A 130 10.83 13.50 37.20
N THR A 131 10.26 12.34 36.92
CA THR A 131 9.72 11.42 37.94
C THR A 131 10.72 10.29 38.10
#